data_AF-A0A426T487-F1
#
_entry.id   AF-A0A426T487-F1
#
_cell.length_a   1.000
_cell.length_b   1.000
_cell.length_c   1.000
_cell.angle_alpha   90.00
_cell.angle_beta   90.00
_cell.angle_gamma   90.00
#
_symmetry.space_group_name_H-M   'P 1'
#
loop_
_entity.id
_entity.type
_entity.pdbx_description
1 polymer ?
#
loop_
_entity_poly.entity_id
_entity_poly.type
_entity_poly.pdbx_seq_one_letter_code
_entity_poly.pdbx_strand_id
1 'polypeptide(L)'
;MKVLEIHEIKKLPEDKPIFEKKLIKNVEEEGETRSLYHALGMRILLTKVHKKRKKGVTDGHAVGKVYGRDFGPNSDFYHASHLLGEQIFPNKASYCRGEYIVGTRSLNMDCPRNDMKHYEEIVAKKLEGLSWGEKIYYTVIPDFKDEEAIARGVRMVAKSFNHNWESTITCNFDTYIKNEEPGYQIDYMTGKVEAI
;
A
#
# COMPACT_ATOMS: atom_id res chain seq x y z
N MET A 1 -10.68 4.94 -3.71
CA MET A 1 -10.47 6.04 -2.74
C MET A 1 -10.00 7.29 -3.50
N LYS A 2 -10.31 8.52 -3.06
CA LYS A 2 -9.81 9.77 -3.67
C LYS A 2 -8.65 10.36 -2.85
N VAL A 3 -7.79 11.14 -3.51
CA VAL A 3 -6.85 12.04 -2.82
C VAL A 3 -7.66 13.12 -2.10
N LEU A 4 -7.31 13.41 -0.85
CA LEU A 4 -8.03 14.38 -0.03
C LEU A 4 -7.58 15.82 -0.30
N GLU A 5 -8.52 16.75 -0.12
CA GLU A 5 -8.25 18.18 -0.05
C GLU A 5 -7.66 18.58 1.30
N ILE A 6 -6.96 19.71 1.37
CA ILE A 6 -6.26 20.14 2.60
C ILE A 6 -7.17 20.20 3.84
N HIS A 7 -8.40 20.68 3.69
CA HIS A 7 -9.37 20.78 4.78
C HIS A 7 -9.85 19.40 5.29
N GLU A 8 -9.80 18.36 4.45
CA GLU A 8 -10.06 16.97 4.82
C GLU A 8 -8.82 16.35 5.48
N ILE A 9 -7.62 16.62 4.94
CA ILE A 9 -6.35 16.13 5.51
C ILE A 9 -6.18 16.63 6.95
N LYS A 10 -6.54 17.89 7.23
CA LYS A 10 -6.52 18.49 8.59
C LYS A 10 -7.33 17.73 9.64
N LYS A 11 -8.29 16.90 9.22
CA LYS A 11 -9.15 16.11 10.10
C LYS A 11 -8.63 14.70 10.35
N LEU A 12 -7.56 14.29 9.65
CA LEU A 12 -6.98 12.96 9.83
C LEU A 12 -6.29 12.87 11.19
N PRO A 13 -6.40 11.73 11.89
CA PRO A 13 -5.60 11.48 13.07
C PRO A 13 -4.13 11.36 12.69
N GLU A 14 -3.27 12.02 13.46
CA GLU A 14 -1.81 11.94 13.29
C GLU A 14 -1.30 10.54 13.64
N ASP A 15 -0.38 10.03 12.81
CA ASP A 15 0.30 8.74 12.97
C ASP A 15 -0.64 7.55 13.18
N LYS A 16 -1.85 7.63 12.62
CA LYS A 16 -2.84 6.55 12.63
C LYS A 16 -3.31 6.28 11.21
N PRO A 17 -2.87 5.17 10.58
CA PRO A 17 -3.31 4.85 9.23
C PRO A 17 -4.80 4.52 9.21
N ILE A 18 -5.46 4.94 8.14
CA ILE A 18 -6.83 4.58 7.82
C ILE A 18 -6.80 3.73 6.55
N PHE A 19 -7.20 2.47 6.69
CA PHE A 19 -7.33 1.54 5.58
C PHE A 19 -8.80 1.40 5.18
N GLU A 20 -9.05 1.45 3.88
CA GLU A 20 -10.36 1.17 3.30
C GLU A 20 -10.27 -0.13 2.51
N LYS A 21 -11.29 -0.98 2.66
CA LYS A 21 -11.32 -2.29 2.03
C LYS A 21 -12.74 -2.71 1.68
N LYS A 22 -12.86 -3.62 0.73
CA LYS A 22 -14.12 -4.24 0.33
C LYS A 22 -13.99 -5.76 0.42
N LEU A 23 -14.89 -6.41 1.14
CA LEU A 23 -15.02 -7.87 1.08
C LEU A 23 -15.51 -8.24 -0.32
N ILE A 24 -14.81 -9.14 -1.00
CA ILE A 24 -15.17 -9.60 -2.34
C ILE A 24 -15.86 -10.96 -2.26
N LYS A 25 -15.23 -11.93 -1.62
CA LYS A 25 -15.80 -13.26 -1.44
C LYS A 25 -15.29 -13.93 -0.17
N ASN A 26 -16.05 -14.90 0.30
CA ASN A 26 -15.57 -15.91 1.23
C ASN A 26 -15.25 -17.17 0.43
N VAL A 27 -14.17 -17.86 0.78
CA VAL A 27 -13.76 -19.12 0.16
C VAL A 27 -13.68 -20.17 1.27
N GLU A 28 -14.26 -21.33 1.02
CA GLU A 28 -14.14 -22.50 1.89
C GLU A 28 -12.94 -23.32 1.45
N GLU A 29 -11.99 -23.56 2.35
CA GLU A 29 -10.77 -24.31 2.05
C GLU A 29 -10.36 -25.12 3.28
N GLU A 30 -10.18 -26.43 3.12
CA GLU A 30 -9.81 -27.36 4.21
C GLU A 30 -10.71 -27.30 5.46
N GLY A 31 -11.98 -26.89 5.30
CA GLY A 31 -12.94 -26.75 6.40
C GLY A 31 -12.87 -25.40 7.12
N GLU A 32 -12.09 -24.44 6.63
CA GLU A 32 -12.03 -23.07 7.12
C GLU A 32 -12.61 -22.05 6.12
N THR A 33 -13.46 -21.15 6.61
CA THR A 33 -13.95 -20.01 5.83
C THR A 33 -12.92 -18.88 5.82
N ARG A 34 -12.38 -18.56 4.65
CA ARG A 34 -11.43 -17.45 4.44
C ARG A 34 -12.09 -16.28 3.72
N SER A 35 -12.03 -15.10 4.33
CA SER A 35 -12.56 -13.86 3.73
C SER A 35 -11.50 -13.13 2.92
N LEU A 36 -11.81 -12.82 1.67
CA LEU A 36 -10.92 -12.13 0.74
C LEU A 36 -11.34 -10.67 0.53
N TYR A 37 -10.38 -9.74 0.66
CA TYR A 37 -10.63 -8.31 0.56
C TYR A 37 -9.83 -7.64 -0.57
N HIS A 38 -10.43 -6.64 -1.22
CA HIS A 38 -9.71 -5.61 -1.97
C HIS A 38 -9.26 -4.51 -1.01
N ALA A 39 -7.99 -4.14 -1.11
CA ALA A 39 -7.46 -2.93 -0.49
C ALA A 39 -7.86 -1.74 -1.38
N LEU A 40 -8.80 -0.91 -0.91
CA LEU A 40 -9.29 0.25 -1.68
C LEU A 40 -8.44 1.50 -1.49
N GLY A 41 -7.60 1.48 -0.46
CA GLY A 41 -6.58 2.49 -0.23
C GLY A 41 -6.16 2.58 1.22
N MET A 42 -5.07 3.28 1.43
CA MET A 42 -4.51 3.63 2.72
C MET A 42 -4.22 5.12 2.72
N ARG A 43 -4.52 5.79 3.81
CA ARG A 43 -4.10 7.18 4.04
C ARG A 43 -3.56 7.35 5.45
N ILE A 44 -2.55 8.18 5.60
CA ILE A 44 -1.96 8.51 6.90
C ILE A 44 -1.46 9.95 6.88
N LEU A 45 -1.59 10.63 8.02
CA LEU A 45 -0.93 11.90 8.28
C LEU A 45 0.26 11.64 9.20
N LEU A 46 1.45 11.63 8.63
CA LEU A 46 2.69 11.33 9.34
C LEU A 46 3.24 12.59 10.00
N THR A 47 3.71 12.45 11.23
CA THR A 47 4.39 13.52 11.96
C THR A 47 5.79 13.08 12.41
N LYS A 48 6.49 13.94 13.14
CA LYS A 48 7.75 13.55 13.77
C LYS A 48 7.51 12.47 14.84
N VAL A 49 7.71 11.21 14.44
CA VAL A 49 7.53 10.06 15.33
C VAL A 49 8.59 10.07 16.43
N HIS A 50 8.15 10.13 17.69
CA HIS A 50 9.01 9.81 18.83
C HIS A 50 9.14 8.29 18.89
N LYS A 51 10.36 7.73 18.85
CA LYS A 51 10.64 6.28 18.82
C LYS A 51 9.66 5.50 19.71
N LYS A 52 8.76 4.73 19.10
CA LYS A 52 7.85 3.79 19.80
C LYS A 52 8.33 2.35 19.58
N ARG A 53 7.99 1.47 20.54
CA ARG A 53 8.35 0.04 20.54
C ARG A 53 7.58 -0.72 19.45
N LYS A 54 8.27 -1.64 18.76
CA LYS A 54 7.65 -2.64 17.87
C LYS A 54 6.55 -3.40 18.62
N LYS A 55 5.37 -3.54 18.02
CA LYS A 55 4.29 -4.44 18.48
C LYS A 55 4.21 -5.65 17.54
N GLY A 56 3.68 -6.77 18.05
CA GLY A 56 3.61 -8.04 17.33
C GLY A 56 2.74 -8.02 16.07
N VAL A 57 3.03 -8.96 15.17
CA VAL A 57 2.43 -9.12 13.83
C VAL A 57 1.13 -9.93 13.90
N THR A 58 0.15 -9.61 13.05
CA THR A 58 -1.08 -10.39 12.82
C THR A 58 -1.28 -10.64 11.32
N ASP A 59 -1.92 -11.76 10.97
CA ASP A 59 -2.10 -12.19 9.58
C ASP A 59 -3.19 -11.41 8.82
N GLY A 60 -2.86 -10.91 7.63
CA GLY A 60 -3.77 -10.23 6.70
C GLY A 60 -4.08 -11.07 5.45
N HIS A 61 -5.27 -10.87 4.87
CA HIS A 61 -5.75 -11.58 3.66
C HIS A 61 -6.15 -10.59 2.54
N ALA A 62 -5.70 -10.83 1.30
CA ALA A 62 -6.06 -10.08 0.08
C ALA A 62 -6.61 -11.02 -1.00
N VAL A 63 -7.49 -10.53 -1.88
CA VAL A 63 -8.17 -11.34 -2.92
C VAL A 63 -7.23 -12.09 -3.84
N GLY A 64 -6.16 -11.44 -4.27
CA GLY A 64 -5.19 -12.05 -5.19
C GLY A 64 -4.47 -13.27 -4.63
N LYS A 65 -4.55 -13.55 -3.32
CA LYS A 65 -3.83 -14.69 -2.73
C LYS A 65 -4.24 -16.04 -3.31
N VAL A 66 -5.53 -16.21 -3.62
CA VAL A 66 -6.05 -17.49 -4.14
C VAL A 66 -5.50 -17.83 -5.53
N TYR A 67 -4.98 -16.84 -6.26
CA TYR A 67 -4.52 -17.05 -7.63
C TYR A 67 -3.08 -16.61 -7.91
N GLY A 68 -2.50 -15.84 -7.00
CA GLY A 68 -1.11 -15.45 -7.00
C GLY A 68 -0.40 -15.95 -5.75
N ARG A 69 -0.31 -15.09 -4.75
CA ARG A 69 0.56 -15.26 -3.56
C ARG A 69 -0.03 -16.17 -2.46
N ASP A 70 0.82 -16.99 -1.83
CA ASP A 70 0.53 -17.90 -0.70
C ASP A 70 -0.40 -19.09 -1.03
N PHE A 71 -1.44 -18.93 -1.86
CA PHE A 71 -2.38 -20.01 -2.20
C PHE A 71 -2.60 -20.23 -3.71
N GLY A 72 -2.05 -19.37 -4.56
CA GLY A 72 -2.25 -19.44 -6.01
C GLY A 72 -1.17 -20.22 -6.76
N PRO A 73 -1.44 -20.61 -8.02
CA PRO A 73 -0.46 -21.29 -8.87
C PRO A 73 0.79 -20.44 -9.18
N ASN A 74 0.74 -19.13 -8.91
CA ASN A 74 1.82 -18.17 -9.20
C ASN A 74 2.46 -17.61 -7.91
N SER A 75 2.52 -18.42 -6.84
CA SER A 75 2.98 -17.97 -5.51
C SER A 75 4.37 -17.37 -5.52
N ASP A 76 5.26 -17.96 -6.32
CA ASP A 76 6.67 -17.56 -6.38
C ASP A 76 6.89 -16.28 -7.21
N PHE A 77 5.90 -15.92 -8.02
CA PHE A 77 5.94 -14.72 -8.86
C PHE A 77 5.49 -13.46 -8.10
N TYR A 78 4.53 -13.59 -7.19
CA TYR A 78 3.90 -12.45 -6.55
C TYR A 78 4.36 -12.18 -5.12
N HIS A 79 4.44 -10.90 -4.78
CA HIS A 79 4.71 -10.37 -3.45
C HIS A 79 3.44 -9.75 -2.82
N ALA A 80 3.44 -9.60 -1.50
CA ALA A 80 2.46 -8.87 -0.73
C ALA A 80 2.98 -7.45 -0.66
N SER A 81 2.50 -6.64 -1.61
CA SER A 81 2.84 -5.24 -1.69
C SER A 81 1.98 -4.48 -0.70
N HIS A 82 2.57 -4.22 0.47
CA HIS A 82 1.91 -3.48 1.53
C HIS A 82 1.63 -2.05 1.10
N LEU A 83 0.44 -1.54 1.42
CA LEU A 83 0.09 -0.15 1.12
C LEU A 83 0.86 0.84 2.00
N LEU A 84 1.39 0.37 3.14
CA LEU A 84 2.23 1.15 4.06
C LEU A 84 3.47 0.34 4.44
N GLY A 85 4.61 0.66 3.83
CA GLY A 85 5.90 0.02 4.12
C GLY A 85 6.38 0.21 5.55
N GLU A 86 7.06 -0.81 6.06
CA GLU A 86 7.66 -0.83 7.40
C GLU A 86 8.66 0.30 7.64
N GLN A 87 9.36 0.72 6.58
CA GLN A 87 10.33 1.80 6.62
C GLN A 87 9.73 3.16 6.96
N ILE A 88 8.46 3.40 6.57
CA ILE A 88 7.73 4.62 6.91
C ILE A 88 7.15 4.50 8.32
N PHE A 89 6.58 3.34 8.64
CA PHE A 89 5.82 3.15 9.87
C PHE A 89 6.19 1.82 10.55
N PRO A 90 7.28 1.78 11.33
CA PRO A 90 7.83 0.54 11.92
C PRO A 90 6.99 0.00 13.09
N ASN A 91 6.00 0.77 13.55
CA ASN A 91 5.06 0.36 14.60
C ASN A 91 3.96 -0.53 14.00
N LYS A 92 4.40 -1.73 13.62
CA LYS A 92 3.66 -2.86 13.07
C LYS A 92 2.52 -3.40 13.97
N ALA A 93 1.91 -2.55 14.80
CA ALA A 93 0.79 -2.90 15.64
C ALA A 93 -0.46 -3.06 14.77
N SER A 94 -0.93 -4.31 14.65
CA SER A 94 -2.19 -4.72 14.04
C SER A 94 -2.33 -4.39 12.55
N TYR A 95 -1.77 -5.24 11.67
CA TYR A 95 -2.15 -5.19 10.26
C TYR A 95 -3.40 -6.02 10.05
N CYS A 96 -4.49 -5.34 9.73
CA CYS A 96 -5.79 -5.92 9.51
C CYS A 96 -5.89 -6.54 8.10
N ARG A 97 -6.93 -7.33 7.84
CA ARG A 97 -7.24 -7.85 6.48
C ARG A 97 -7.38 -6.68 5.49
N GLY A 98 -6.83 -6.76 4.27
CA GLY A 98 -6.97 -5.74 3.22
C GLY A 98 -5.95 -4.58 3.19
N GLU A 99 -4.72 -4.80 3.66
CA GLU A 99 -3.68 -3.75 3.76
C GLU A 99 -2.47 -3.96 2.85
N TYR A 100 -2.52 -5.00 2.02
CA TYR A 100 -1.61 -5.21 0.91
C TYR A 100 -2.41 -5.65 -0.31
N ILE A 101 -1.81 -5.51 -1.48
CA ILE A 101 -2.26 -6.13 -2.72
C ILE A 101 -1.30 -7.25 -3.10
N VAL A 102 -1.74 -8.11 -4.01
CA VAL A 102 -0.85 -9.02 -4.71
C VAL A 102 -0.16 -8.23 -5.81
N GLY A 103 1.15 -8.04 -5.67
CA GLY A 103 1.96 -7.21 -6.54
C GLY A 103 3.14 -8.00 -7.12
N THR A 104 3.59 -7.63 -8.31
CA THR A 104 4.82 -8.17 -8.90
C THR A 104 6.04 -7.73 -8.11
N ARG A 105 7.18 -8.38 -8.34
CA ARG A 105 8.43 -8.00 -7.69
C ARG A 105 8.92 -6.64 -8.21
N SER A 106 8.73 -6.38 -9.50
CA SER A 106 8.96 -5.09 -10.15
C SER A 106 8.11 -3.97 -9.54
N LEU A 107 6.80 -4.18 -9.29
CA LEU A 107 5.97 -3.19 -8.59
C LEU A 107 6.48 -2.93 -7.17
N ASN A 108 6.86 -4.01 -6.46
CA ASN A 108 7.14 -3.93 -5.04
C ASN A 108 8.50 -3.30 -4.72
N MET A 109 9.58 -3.76 -5.36
CA MET A 109 10.95 -3.44 -4.92
C MET A 109 12.09 -3.62 -5.94
N ASP A 110 11.84 -4.16 -7.13
CA ASP A 110 12.89 -4.50 -8.10
C ASP A 110 12.82 -3.69 -9.41
N CYS A 111 12.09 -2.57 -9.45
CA CYS A 111 12.08 -1.66 -10.58
C CYS A 111 12.82 -0.36 -10.23
N PRO A 112 14.09 -0.19 -10.65
CA PRO A 112 14.89 0.97 -10.28
C PRO A 112 14.18 2.29 -10.60
N ARG A 113 13.90 3.06 -9.54
CA ARG A 113 13.24 4.39 -9.58
C ARG A 113 11.76 4.39 -9.96
N ASN A 114 11.12 3.23 -10.08
CA ASN A 114 9.68 3.15 -10.35
C ASN A 114 9.04 1.92 -9.70
N ASP A 115 9.32 1.72 -8.42
CA ASP A 115 8.67 0.73 -7.56
C ASP A 115 8.16 1.40 -6.28
N MET A 116 7.28 0.70 -5.55
CA MET A 116 6.71 1.22 -4.30
C MET A 116 7.79 1.55 -3.29
N LYS A 117 8.79 0.68 -3.15
CA LYS A 117 9.89 0.83 -2.19
C LYS A 117 10.64 2.14 -2.39
N HIS A 118 10.91 2.56 -3.63
CA HIS A 118 11.60 3.80 -3.96
C HIS A 118 10.86 5.03 -3.41
N TYR A 119 9.55 5.13 -3.64
CA TYR A 119 8.76 6.25 -3.15
C TYR A 119 8.58 6.21 -1.64
N GLU A 120 8.50 5.01 -1.06
CA GLU A 120 8.47 4.85 0.38
C GLU A 120 9.78 5.28 1.05
N GLU A 121 10.93 4.99 0.44
CA GLU A 121 12.25 5.45 0.91
C GLU A 121 12.36 6.99 0.87
N ILE A 122 11.77 7.65 -0.14
CA ILE A 122 11.70 9.12 -0.20
C ILE A 122 10.94 9.66 1.03
N VAL A 123 9.77 9.07 1.35
CA VAL A 123 8.98 9.47 2.51
C VAL A 123 9.75 9.19 3.80
N ALA A 124 10.30 7.98 3.97
CA ALA A 124 11.04 7.57 5.16
C ALA A 124 12.23 8.50 5.45
N LYS A 125 13.03 8.81 4.42
CA LYS A 125 14.15 9.75 4.53
C LYS A 125 13.69 11.16 4.94
N LYS A 126 12.55 11.63 4.44
CA LYS A 126 12.01 12.93 4.88
C LYS A 126 11.51 12.88 6.31
N LEU A 127 10.88 11.78 6.75
CA LEU A 127 10.42 11.61 8.13
C LEU A 127 11.55 11.75 9.15
N GLU A 128 12.73 11.20 8.86
CA GLU A 128 13.92 11.33 9.73
C GLU A 128 14.32 12.79 9.96
N GLY A 129 14.16 13.63 8.93
CA GLY A 129 14.50 15.06 8.95
C GLY A 129 13.35 16.00 9.31
N LEU A 130 12.18 15.51 9.74
CA LEU A 130 11.05 16.38 10.07
C LEU A 130 11.34 17.24 11.30
N SER A 131 10.99 18.53 11.20
CA SER A 131 10.93 19.46 12.33
C SER A 131 9.59 19.34 13.07
N TRP A 132 9.54 19.86 14.30
CA TRP A 132 8.31 19.83 15.09
C TRP A 132 7.19 20.62 14.40
N GLY A 133 6.00 20.05 14.32
CA GLY A 133 4.85 20.64 13.64
C GLY A 133 4.77 20.38 12.13
N GLU A 134 5.87 19.98 11.47
CA GLU A 134 5.84 19.53 10.07
C GLU A 134 5.14 18.17 9.93
N LYS A 135 4.48 17.96 8.79
CA LYS A 135 3.67 16.76 8.52
C LYS A 135 3.80 16.31 7.08
N ILE A 136 3.56 15.02 6.84
CA ILE A 136 3.45 14.45 5.50
C ILE A 136 2.12 13.69 5.40
N TYR A 137 1.24 14.14 4.52
CA TYR A 137 0.11 13.32 4.09
C TYR A 137 0.62 12.29 3.09
N TYR A 138 0.39 11.02 3.35
CA TYR A 138 0.78 9.92 2.49
C TYR A 138 -0.43 9.02 2.22
N THR A 139 -0.65 8.67 0.96
CA THR A 139 -1.75 7.78 0.56
C THR A 139 -1.33 6.87 -0.58
N VAL A 140 -1.83 5.64 -0.54
CA VAL A 140 -1.66 4.63 -1.58
C VAL A 140 -3.05 4.13 -1.97
N ILE A 141 -3.35 4.19 -3.26
CA ILE A 141 -4.66 3.85 -3.83
C ILE A 141 -4.43 2.80 -4.91
N PRO A 142 -4.71 1.52 -4.62
CA PRO A 142 -4.69 0.48 -5.63
C PRO A 142 -5.73 0.73 -6.73
N ASP A 143 -5.35 0.44 -7.97
CA ASP A 143 -6.23 0.52 -9.14
C ASP A 143 -6.74 -0.88 -9.49
N PHE A 144 -7.99 -1.15 -9.16
CA PHE A 144 -8.70 -2.36 -9.57
C PHE A 144 -9.74 -1.96 -10.61
N LYS A 145 -9.84 -2.71 -11.72
CA LYS A 145 -10.96 -2.56 -12.64
C LYS A 145 -12.03 -3.61 -12.33
N ASP A 146 -13.27 -3.16 -12.19
CA ASP A 146 -14.43 -4.03 -11.97
C ASP A 146 -14.22 -5.02 -10.79
N GLU A 147 -14.20 -6.33 -11.07
CA GLU A 147 -14.02 -7.41 -10.10
C GLU A 147 -12.65 -8.10 -10.21
N GLU A 148 -11.65 -7.43 -10.80
CA GLU A 148 -10.30 -7.98 -10.95
C GLU A 148 -9.69 -8.43 -9.62
N ALA A 149 -9.13 -9.65 -9.59
CA ALA A 149 -8.51 -10.19 -8.39
C ALA A 149 -7.19 -9.48 -8.02
N ILE A 150 -6.53 -8.90 -9.02
CA ILE A 150 -5.22 -8.25 -8.91
C ILE A 150 -5.35 -6.80 -9.34
N ALA A 151 -4.75 -5.88 -8.58
CA ALA A 151 -4.70 -4.47 -8.97
C ALA A 151 -3.79 -4.30 -10.20
N ARG A 152 -4.16 -3.43 -11.12
CA ARG A 152 -3.36 -3.04 -12.29
C ARG A 152 -2.15 -2.19 -11.93
N GLY A 153 -2.15 -1.64 -10.73
CA GLY A 153 -1.10 -0.78 -10.22
C GLY A 153 -1.55 -0.07 -8.95
N VAL A 154 -0.76 0.91 -8.53
CA VAL A 154 -1.04 1.76 -7.38
C VAL A 154 -0.75 3.20 -7.73
N ARG A 155 -1.64 4.10 -7.31
CA ARG A 155 -1.33 5.53 -7.24
C ARG A 155 -0.79 5.84 -5.85
N MET A 156 0.40 6.41 -5.78
CA MET A 156 1.01 6.85 -4.52
C MET A 156 1.11 8.37 -4.52
N VAL A 157 0.66 8.99 -3.44
CA VAL A 157 0.69 10.44 -3.28
C VAL A 157 1.30 10.79 -1.93
N ALA A 158 2.27 11.69 -1.94
CA ALA A 158 2.78 12.35 -0.74
C ALA A 158 2.63 13.86 -0.87
N LYS A 159 2.25 14.53 0.22
CA LYS A 159 2.23 15.99 0.32
C LYS A 159 2.79 16.43 1.67
N SER A 160 3.83 17.27 1.68
CA SER A 160 4.41 17.81 2.91
C SER A 160 3.84 19.18 3.28
N PHE A 161 3.70 19.43 4.59
CA PHE A 161 3.17 20.66 5.16
C PHE A 161 4.03 21.16 6.33
N ASN A 162 4.12 22.48 6.47
CA ASN A 162 4.73 23.12 7.64
C ASN A 162 3.73 23.21 8.82
N HIS A 163 4.15 23.83 9.92
CA HIS A 163 3.32 24.03 11.12
C HIS A 163 2.03 24.82 10.86
N ASN A 164 2.02 25.71 9.85
CA ASN A 164 0.86 26.52 9.44
C ASN A 164 0.00 25.83 8.38
N TRP A 165 0.25 24.56 8.08
CA TRP A 165 -0.43 23.81 7.01
C TRP A 165 -0.18 24.35 5.60
N GLU A 166 0.87 25.11 5.39
CA GLU A 166 1.27 25.51 4.04
C GLU A 166 2.04 24.36 3.40
N SER A 167 1.72 24.05 2.15
CA SER A 167 2.42 22.99 1.42
C SER A 167 3.88 23.37 1.22
N THR A 168 4.78 22.44 1.51
CA THR A 168 6.22 22.60 1.30
C THR A 168 6.67 21.66 0.20
N ILE A 169 7.75 21.98 -0.52
CA ILE A 169 8.29 21.14 -1.62
C ILE A 169 9.12 19.94 -1.16
N THR A 170 9.21 19.69 0.16
CA THR A 170 10.20 18.76 0.72
C THR A 170 9.87 17.28 0.51
N CYS A 171 8.60 16.94 0.35
CA CYS A 171 8.12 15.61 -0.06
C CYS A 171 6.77 15.78 -0.74
N ASN A 172 6.78 16.00 -2.06
CA ASN A 172 5.58 15.97 -2.88
C ASN A 172 5.80 15.08 -4.11
N PHE A 173 4.91 14.11 -4.28
CA PHE A 173 4.80 13.35 -5.52
C PHE A 173 3.37 12.85 -5.69
N ASP A 174 3.01 12.59 -6.93
CA ASP A 174 1.77 11.93 -7.34
C ASP A 174 2.13 11.04 -8.51
N THR A 175 2.26 9.75 -8.25
CA THR A 175 2.82 8.79 -9.19
C THR A 175 1.91 7.58 -9.34
N TYR A 176 1.96 6.94 -10.49
CA TYR A 176 1.29 5.69 -10.75
C TYR A 176 2.32 4.61 -11.09
N ILE A 177 2.33 3.55 -10.29
CA ILE A 177 3.24 2.42 -10.46
C ILE A 177 2.43 1.24 -10.92
N LYS A 178 2.79 0.71 -12.09
CA LYS A 178 2.08 -0.39 -12.71
C LYS A 178 2.42 -1.71 -12.04
N ASN A 179 1.42 -2.57 -11.92
CA ASN A 179 1.59 -3.95 -11.50
C ASN A 179 1.91 -4.81 -12.73
N GLU A 180 3.10 -4.64 -13.28
CA GLU A 180 3.64 -5.35 -14.44
C GLU A 180 4.96 -6.01 -14.05
N GLU A 181 5.36 -7.06 -14.77
CA GLU A 181 6.69 -7.69 -14.63
C GLU A 181 7.28 -7.86 -16.04
N PRO A 182 8.50 -7.38 -16.31
CA PRO A 182 9.13 -7.53 -17.62
C PRO A 182 9.19 -8.99 -18.08
N GLY A 183 8.77 -9.25 -19.32
CA GLY A 183 8.75 -10.61 -19.88
C GLY A 183 7.52 -11.44 -19.51
N TYR A 184 6.53 -10.84 -18.84
CA TYR A 184 5.29 -11.54 -18.47
C TYR A 184 4.04 -10.72 -18.78
N GLN A 185 2.98 -11.42 -19.15
CA GLN A 185 1.63 -10.91 -19.26
C GLN A 185 0.81 -11.39 -18.07
N ILE A 186 0.09 -10.47 -17.43
CA ILE A 186 -0.78 -10.76 -16.27
C ILE A 186 -2.24 -10.64 -16.69
N ASP A 187 -3.02 -11.70 -16.44
CA ASP A 187 -4.47 -11.60 -16.43
C ASP A 187 -4.92 -11.06 -15.08
N TYR A 188 -5.25 -9.76 -15.01
CA TYR A 188 -5.66 -9.11 -13.75
C TYR A 188 -6.98 -9.66 -13.17
N MET A 189 -7.83 -10.26 -14.01
CA MET A 189 -9.09 -10.85 -13.54
C MET A 189 -8.81 -12.07 -12.68
N THR A 190 -7.91 -12.91 -13.14
CA THR A 190 -7.64 -14.21 -12.51
C THR A 190 -6.32 -14.28 -11.78
N GLY A 191 -5.41 -13.33 -11.94
CA GLY A 191 -4.03 -13.38 -11.45
C GLY A 191 -3.11 -14.39 -12.15
N LYS A 192 -3.57 -15.01 -13.24
CA LYS A 192 -2.72 -15.89 -14.07
C LYS A 192 -1.62 -15.09 -14.76
N VAL A 193 -0.49 -15.75 -14.98
CA VAL A 193 0.70 -15.15 -15.58
C VAL A 193 1.19 -16.04 -16.71
N GLU A 194 1.56 -15.42 -17.83
CA GLU A 194 2.14 -16.09 -19.00
C GLU A 194 3.43 -15.37 -19.40
N ALA A 195 4.48 -16.12 -19.77
CA ALA A 195 5.72 -15.54 -20.28
C ALA A 195 5.54 -15.05 -21.73
N ILE A 196 6.16 -13.92 -22.08
CA ILE A 196 6.12 -13.29 -23.41
C ILE A 196 7.42 -13.60 -24.17
#